data_AF-A0A1V3X8A2-F1
#
_entry.id   AF-A0A1V3X8A2-F1
#
_cell.length_a   1.000
_cell.length_b   1.000
_cell.length_c   1.000
_cell.angle_alpha   90.00
_cell.angle_beta   90.00
_cell.angle_gamma   90.00
#
_symmetry.space_group_name_H-M   'P 1'
#
loop_
_entity.id
_entity.type
_entity.pdbx_description
1 polymer ?
#
loop_
_entity_poly.entity_id
_entity_poly.type
_entity_poly.pdbx_seq_one_letter_code
_entity_poly.pdbx_strand_id
1 'polypeptide(L)'
;MDTFTPSIDWSNEVAGSLWWLAEAWTISGAGLLAVGTLIARYTTWGRQFWEVTGGYFKGHDSIPVWGRLALLLMLVMVAVRINILLSYYSNDLYTALQVAFEGPPAATCGSAIPASTASGWPSRPLPSWRSSTPRARWSTSF
;
A
#
# COMPACT_ATOMS: atom_id res chain seq x y z
N MET A 1 -11.47 19.14 -25.31
CA MET A 1 -10.20 18.41 -25.52
C MET A 1 -9.70 18.13 -24.12
N ASP A 2 -10.22 17.07 -23.50
CA ASP A 2 -9.84 16.71 -22.13
C ASP A 2 -8.39 16.24 -22.18
N THR A 3 -7.50 17.13 -21.76
CA THR A 3 -6.06 16.90 -21.70
C THR A 3 -5.82 15.71 -20.78
N PHE A 4 -5.06 14.71 -21.23
CA PHE A 4 -4.55 13.65 -20.37
C PHE A 4 -3.89 14.29 -19.15
N THR A 5 -4.56 14.25 -18.01
CA THR A 5 -3.98 14.65 -16.72
C THR A 5 -3.14 13.47 -16.26
N PRO A 6 -1.80 13.58 -16.22
CA PRO A 6 -0.96 12.56 -15.61
C PRO A 6 -1.43 12.34 -14.17
N SER A 7 -1.45 11.09 -13.71
CA SER A 7 -1.79 10.73 -12.33
C SER A 7 -0.82 11.34 -11.30
N ILE A 8 0.36 11.77 -11.76
CA ILE A 8 1.49 12.24 -10.97
C ILE A 8 2.20 13.38 -11.71
N ASP A 9 2.58 14.43 -10.99
CA ASP A 9 3.21 15.63 -11.54
C ASP A 9 4.74 15.48 -11.43
N TRP A 10 5.28 14.64 -12.32
CA TRP A 10 6.67 14.13 -12.30
C TRP A 10 7.76 15.21 -12.15
N SER A 11 7.49 16.44 -12.55
CA SER A 11 8.42 17.56 -12.46
C SER A 11 8.63 18.08 -11.03
N ASN A 12 7.60 18.04 -10.19
CA ASN A 12 7.65 18.60 -8.83
C ASN A 12 7.66 17.50 -7.75
N GLU A 13 7.29 16.29 -8.12
CA GLU A 13 7.10 15.21 -7.17
C GLU A 13 8.40 14.70 -6.56
N VAL A 14 9.52 14.81 -7.26
CA VAL A 14 10.83 14.38 -6.73
C VAL A 14 11.23 15.23 -5.52
N ALA A 15 11.06 16.55 -5.59
CA ALA A 15 11.39 17.47 -4.49
C ALA A 15 10.44 17.29 -3.30
N GLY A 16 9.13 17.19 -3.56
CA GLY A 16 8.14 16.92 -2.51
C GLY A 16 8.35 15.56 -1.85
N SER A 17 8.69 14.54 -2.64
CA SER A 17 9.02 13.19 -2.16
C SER A 17 10.26 13.20 -1.29
N LEU A 18 11.31 13.94 -1.66
CA LEU A 18 12.55 14.03 -0.90
C LEU A 18 12.35 14.71 0.45
N TRP A 19 11.52 15.76 0.51
CA TRP A 19 11.18 16.41 1.76
C TRP A 19 10.38 15.49 2.69
N TRP A 20 9.36 14.84 2.15
CA TRP A 20 8.58 13.85 2.91
C TRP A 20 9.44 12.67 3.35
N LEU A 21 10.37 12.22 2.50
CA LEU A 21 11.32 11.17 2.81
C LEU A 21 12.23 11.56 3.96
N ALA A 22 12.71 12.81 4.00
CA ALA A 22 13.54 13.31 5.09
C ALA A 22 12.77 13.29 6.42
N GLU A 23 11.51 13.73 6.42
CA GLU A 23 10.64 13.69 7.59
C GLU A 23 10.40 12.23 8.05
N ALA A 24 9.96 11.37 7.15
CA ALA A 24 9.74 9.95 7.44
C ALA A 24 11.02 9.24 7.91
N TRP A 25 12.18 9.60 7.36
CA TRP A 25 13.49 9.10 7.77
C TRP A 25 13.82 9.51 9.20
N THR A 26 13.60 10.78 9.58
CA THR A 26 13.83 11.23 10.96
C THR A 26 12.95 10.51 11.96
N ILE A 27 11.65 10.34 11.66
CA ILE A 27 10.69 9.64 12.53
C ILE A 27 11.09 8.16 12.68
N SER A 28 11.42 7.50 11.58
CA SER A 28 11.79 6.08 11.58
C SER A 28 13.12 5.85 12.30
N GLY A 29 14.10 6.74 12.10
CA GLY A 29 15.36 6.73 12.82
C GLY A 29 15.15 6.88 14.33
N ALA A 30 14.33 7.85 14.76
CA ALA A 30 13.98 8.03 16.16
C ALA A 30 13.28 6.79 16.75
N GLY A 31 12.35 6.20 16.01
CA GLY A 31 11.66 4.96 16.40
C GLY A 31 12.62 3.77 16.55
N LEU A 32 13.53 3.58 15.59
CA LEU A 32 14.54 2.53 15.62
C LEU A 32 15.44 2.66 16.86
N LEU A 33 15.89 3.89 17.17
CA LEU A 33 16.71 4.15 18.35
C LEU A 33 15.94 3.95 19.64
N ALA A 34 14.68 4.40 19.70
CA ALA A 34 13.82 4.21 20.86
C ALA A 34 13.62 2.72 21.15
N VAL A 35 13.19 1.95 20.15
CA VAL A 35 12.97 0.50 20.28
C VAL A 35 14.26 -0.23 20.62
N GLY A 36 15.36 0.09 19.93
CA GLY A 36 16.67 -0.50 20.22
C GLY A 36 17.13 -0.24 21.66
N THR A 37 16.93 0.99 22.16
CA THR A 37 17.25 1.37 23.54
C THR A 37 16.35 0.67 24.54
N LEU A 38 15.04 0.54 24.27
CA LEU A 38 14.13 -0.22 25.11
C LEU A 38 14.57 -1.68 25.21
N ILE A 39 14.88 -2.32 24.09
CA ILE A 39 15.34 -3.73 24.09
C ILE A 39 16.64 -3.87 24.88
N ALA A 40 17.62 -2.97 24.67
CA ALA A 40 18.88 -2.97 25.39
C ALA A 40 18.69 -2.81 26.91
N ARG A 41 17.68 -2.04 27.35
CA ARG A 41 17.43 -1.74 28.76
C ARG A 41 16.59 -2.78 29.48
N TYR A 42 15.57 -3.35 28.81
CA TYR A 42 14.56 -4.20 29.44
C TYR A 42 14.83 -5.69 29.26
N THR A 43 15.63 -6.10 28.27
CA THR A 43 15.95 -7.52 28.06
C THR A 43 17.34 -7.87 28.62
N THR A 44 17.50 -9.05 29.20
CA THR A 44 18.79 -9.58 29.66
C THR A 44 19.77 -9.76 28.50
N TRP A 45 19.29 -10.29 27.37
CA TRP A 45 20.07 -10.43 26.14
C TRP A 45 20.53 -9.07 25.58
N GLY A 46 19.64 -8.07 25.53
CA GLY A 46 19.98 -6.74 25.04
C GLY A 46 21.04 -6.05 25.91
N ARG A 47 21.03 -6.29 27.23
CA ARG A 47 22.06 -5.76 28.13
C ARG A 47 23.43 -6.40 27.87
N GLN A 48 23.48 -7.71 27.65
CA GLN A 48 24.72 -8.43 27.30
C GLN A 48 25.26 -7.96 25.95
N PHE A 49 24.39 -7.80 24.95
CA PHE A 49 24.78 -7.24 23.66
C PHE A 49 25.37 -5.84 23.82
N TRP A 50 24.67 -4.97 24.56
CA TRP A 50 25.12 -3.59 24.79
C TRP A 50 26.42 -3.49 25.60
N GLU A 51 26.72 -4.45 26.45
CA GLU A 51 28.00 -4.50 27.19
C GLU A 51 29.17 -4.82 26.25
N VAL A 52 28.96 -5.69 25.27
CA VAL A 52 29.99 -6.08 24.28
C VAL A 52 30.14 -5.03 23.17
N THR A 53 29.03 -4.52 22.61
CA THR A 53 29.07 -3.59 21.46
C THR A 53 29.00 -2.12 21.87
N GLY A 54 28.57 -1.80 23.09
CA GLY A 54 28.37 -0.42 23.52
C GLY A 54 29.65 0.41 23.58
N GLY A 55 30.82 -0.23 23.68
CA GLY A 55 32.12 0.45 23.58
C GLY A 55 32.39 1.06 22.20
N TYR A 56 31.83 0.48 21.13
CA TYR A 56 32.00 0.98 19.75
C TYR A 56 31.13 2.20 19.45
N PHE A 57 29.96 2.30 20.11
CA PHE A 57 29.00 3.39 19.93
C PHE A 57 29.17 4.54 20.93
N LYS A 58 30.04 4.39 21.95
CA LYS A 58 30.33 5.40 22.97
C LYS A 58 31.69 6.05 22.72
N GLY A 59 31.68 7.34 22.39
CA GLY A 59 32.89 8.15 22.24
C GLY A 59 32.76 9.19 21.14
N HIS A 60 33.73 10.09 21.04
CA HIS A 60 33.78 11.10 19.97
C HIS A 60 34.10 10.46 18.61
N ASP A 61 34.91 9.39 18.60
CA ASP A 61 35.25 8.61 17.40
C ASP A 61 34.06 7.80 16.85
N SER A 62 32.94 7.71 17.59
CA SER A 62 31.74 7.00 17.16
C SER A 62 30.84 7.81 16.22
N ILE A 63 31.08 9.13 16.06
CA ILE A 63 30.32 10.00 15.15
C ILE A 63 30.27 9.45 13.71
N PRO A 64 31.39 9.05 13.07
CA PRO A 64 31.34 8.45 11.74
C PRO A 64 30.58 7.11 11.68
N VAL A 65 30.53 6.35 12.77
CA VAL A 65 29.75 5.10 12.85
C VAL A 65 28.25 5.41 12.82
N TRP A 66 27.82 6.38 13.62
CA TRP A 66 26.45 6.87 13.61
C TRP A 66 26.07 7.47 12.25
N GLY A 67 26.99 8.19 11.61
CA GLY A 67 26.81 8.70 10.25
C GLY A 67 26.60 7.60 9.21
N ARG A 68 27.37 6.50 9.27
CA ARG A 68 27.18 5.34 8.39
C ARG A 68 25.86 4.62 8.66
N LEU A 69 25.47 4.46 9.93
CA LEU A 69 24.17 3.87 10.30
C LEU A 69 23.01 4.71 9.73
N ALA A 70 23.07 6.02 9.91
CA ALA A 70 22.12 6.99 9.36
C ALA A 70 22.06 6.91 7.82
N LEU A 71 23.23 6.84 7.17
CA LEU A 71 23.34 6.70 5.72
C LEU A 71 22.73 5.39 5.22
N LEU A 72 22.98 4.27 5.90
CA LEU A 72 22.38 2.97 5.55
C LEU A 72 20.85 3.03 5.66
N LEU A 73 20.32 3.64 6.72
CA LEU A 73 18.88 3.84 6.88
C LEU A 73 18.31 4.73 5.76
N MET A 74 19.04 5.78 5.39
CA MET A 74 18.67 6.67 4.27
C MET A 74 18.63 5.89 2.95
N LEU A 75 19.61 5.02 2.70
CA LEU A 75 19.69 4.21 1.49
C LEU A 75 18.49 3.27 1.36
N VAL A 76 18.07 2.64 2.46
CA VAL A 76 16.86 1.80 2.50
C VAL A 76 15.61 2.60 2.21
N MET A 77 15.44 3.78 2.82
CA MET A 77 14.29 4.66 2.58
C MET A 77 14.20 5.10 1.12
N VAL A 78 15.32 5.48 0.51
CA VAL A 78 15.40 5.81 -0.93
C VAL A 78 14.99 4.60 -1.79
N ALA A 79 15.47 3.39 -1.48
CA ALA A 79 15.10 2.19 -2.21
C ALA A 79 13.59 1.90 -2.14
N VAL A 80 12.98 2.03 -0.96
CA VAL A 80 11.52 1.90 -0.78
C VAL A 80 10.77 2.94 -1.63
N ARG A 81 11.24 4.20 -1.66
CA ARG A 81 10.61 5.24 -2.48
C ARG A 81 10.70 4.94 -3.97
N ILE A 82 11.86 4.47 -4.43
CA ILE A 82 12.05 4.06 -5.83
C ILE A 82 11.11 2.91 -6.19
N ASN A 83 10.94 1.91 -5.32
CA ASN A 83 10.02 0.80 -5.55
C ASN A 83 8.56 1.25 -5.68
N ILE A 84 8.12 2.22 -4.87
CA ILE A 84 6.77 2.78 -4.96
C ILE A 84 6.59 3.51 -6.29
N LEU A 85 7.54 4.36 -6.68
CA LEU A 85 7.50 5.09 -7.95
C LEU A 85 7.51 4.14 -9.16
N LEU A 86 8.33 3.10 -9.11
CA LEU A 86 8.40 2.08 -10.15
C LEU A 86 7.09 1.28 -10.24
N SER A 87 6.43 1.04 -9.11
CA SER A 87 5.12 0.36 -9.08
C SER A 87 4.05 1.17 -9.80
N TYR A 88 4.02 2.50 -9.62
CA TYR A 88 3.13 3.40 -10.37
C TYR A 88 3.46 3.39 -11.86
N TYR A 89 4.75 3.52 -12.20
CA TYR A 89 5.20 3.47 -13.59
C TYR A 89 4.83 2.17 -14.31
N SER A 90 5.05 1.01 -13.67
CA SER A 90 4.71 -0.28 -14.24
C SER A 90 3.20 -0.48 -14.40
N ASN A 91 2.38 0.01 -13.46
CA ASN A 91 0.93 -0.07 -13.58
C ASN A 91 0.41 0.69 -14.81
N ASP A 92 0.86 1.94 -14.98
CA ASP A 92 0.47 2.78 -16.12
C ASP A 92 0.90 2.16 -17.46
N LEU A 93 2.10 1.55 -17.52
CA LEU A 93 2.58 0.84 -18.70
C LEU A 93 1.69 -0.36 -19.06
N TYR A 94 1.33 -1.19 -18.08
CA TYR A 94 0.46 -2.34 -18.31
C TYR A 94 -0.96 -1.92 -18.70
N THR A 95 -1.51 -0.89 -18.07
CA THR A 95 -2.83 -0.34 -18.43
C THR A 95 -2.83 0.26 -19.85
N ALA A 96 -1.77 0.98 -20.23
CA ALA A 96 -1.64 1.50 -21.59
C ALA A 96 -1.55 0.38 -22.64
N LEU A 97 -0.82 -0.70 -22.35
CA LEU A 97 -0.76 -1.88 -23.22
C LEU A 97 -2.12 -2.58 -23.33
N GLN A 98 -2.86 -2.73 -22.23
CA GLN A 98 -4.22 -3.28 -22.24
C GLN A 98 -5.15 -2.43 -23.11
N VAL A 99 -5.15 -1.10 -22.94
CA VAL A 99 -5.96 -0.20 -23.78
C VAL A 99 -5.56 -0.26 -25.26
N ALA A 100 -4.26 -0.38 -25.55
CA ALA A 100 -3.76 -0.46 -26.92
C ALA A 100 -4.12 -1.79 -27.62
N PHE A 101 -4.13 -2.92 -26.89
CA PHE A 101 -4.43 -4.25 -27.47
C PHE A 101 -5.89 -4.68 -27.35
N GLU A 102 -6.62 -4.23 -26.33
CA GLU A 102 -8.07 -4.42 -26.21
C GLU A 102 -8.83 -3.40 -27.08
N GLY A 103 -8.15 -2.33 -27.52
CA GLY A 103 -8.74 -1.24 -28.29
C GLY A 103 -9.86 -0.54 -27.51
N PRO A 104 -10.40 0.59 -28.01
CA PRO A 104 -11.73 1.00 -27.55
C PRO A 104 -12.64 -0.22 -27.70
N PRO A 105 -13.51 -0.57 -26.73
CA PRO A 105 -14.56 -1.54 -27.01
C PRO A 105 -15.23 -1.03 -28.28
N ALA A 106 -15.14 -1.84 -29.34
CA ALA A 106 -15.51 -1.50 -30.70
C ALA A 106 -16.52 -0.36 -30.71
N ALA A 107 -16.14 0.79 -31.28
CA ALA A 107 -16.99 1.95 -31.52
C ALA A 107 -18.47 1.63 -31.28
N THR A 108 -18.93 1.73 -30.02
CA THR A 108 -20.35 1.86 -29.76
C THR A 108 -20.61 3.33 -30.03
N CYS A 109 -20.53 3.68 -31.32
CA CYS A 109 -21.21 4.83 -31.86
C CYS A 109 -22.63 4.76 -31.32
N GLY A 110 -22.96 5.68 -30.42
CA GLY A 110 -24.32 6.02 -30.04
C GLY A 110 -25.31 4.86 -30.00
N SER A 111 -25.25 4.05 -28.96
CA SER A 111 -26.51 3.68 -28.34
C SER A 111 -26.32 3.74 -26.83
N ALA A 112 -27.00 4.70 -26.21
CA ALA A 112 -27.48 4.47 -24.87
C ALA A 112 -28.07 3.06 -24.86
N ILE A 113 -27.55 2.16 -24.02
CA ILE A 113 -28.30 0.96 -23.66
C ILE A 113 -29.60 1.52 -23.07
N PRO A 114 -30.75 1.44 -23.77
CA PRO A 114 -31.99 1.84 -23.15
C PRO A 114 -32.19 0.89 -21.98
N ALA A 115 -32.76 1.38 -20.89
CA ALA A 115 -33.12 0.58 -19.72
C ALA A 115 -34.05 -0.63 -20.05
N SER A 116 -34.42 -0.83 -21.31
CA SER A 116 -35.11 -2.01 -21.84
C SER A 116 -34.26 -3.28 -21.91
N THR A 117 -32.92 -3.23 -21.90
CA THR A 117 -32.10 -4.47 -21.95
C THR A 117 -31.84 -5.07 -20.55
N ALA A 118 -32.48 -4.55 -19.51
CA ALA A 118 -32.62 -5.23 -18.21
C ALA A 118 -33.67 -6.35 -18.22
N SER A 119 -34.23 -6.72 -19.37
CA SER A 119 -35.14 -7.88 -19.53
C SER A 119 -34.43 -9.14 -20.04
N GLY A 120 -33.09 -9.17 -20.00
CA GLY A 120 -32.26 -10.24 -20.57
C GLY A 120 -31.63 -11.21 -19.57
N TRP A 121 -32.06 -11.22 -18.30
CA TRP A 121 -31.76 -12.37 -17.45
C TRP A 121 -32.67 -13.51 -17.88
N PRO A 122 -32.16 -14.70 -18.25
CA PRO A 122 -33.02 -15.86 -18.36
C PRO A 122 -33.55 -16.10 -16.94
N SER A 123 -34.80 -15.71 -16.71
CA SER A 123 -35.57 -16.10 -15.54
C SER A 123 -35.66 -17.62 -15.58
N ARG A 124 -34.65 -18.28 -15.02
CA ARG A 124 -34.69 -19.71 -14.73
C ARG A 124 -35.95 -19.90 -13.90
N PRO A 125 -36.88 -20.78 -14.30
CA PRO A 125 -38.03 -21.06 -13.46
C PRO A 125 -37.49 -21.52 -12.11
N LEU A 126 -37.84 -20.79 -11.04
CA LEU A 126 -37.56 -21.22 -9.69
C LEU A 126 -38.19 -22.62 -9.52
N PRO A 127 -37.44 -23.63 -9.05
CA PRO A 127 -37.99 -24.96 -8.83
C PRO A 127 -39.24 -24.89 -7.94
N SER A 128 -40.31 -25.59 -8.34
CA SER A 128 -41.63 -25.61 -7.70
C SER A 128 -41.65 -26.10 -6.25
N TRP A 129 -40.51 -26.48 -5.70
CA TRP A 129 -40.35 -26.98 -4.33
C TRP A 129 -40.18 -25.88 -3.27
N ARG A 130 -40.12 -24.60 -3.66
CA ARG A 130 -39.98 -23.45 -2.72
C ARG A 130 -41.33 -22.88 -2.25
N SER A 131 -42.30 -23.72 -1.93
CA SER A 131 -43.58 -23.30 -1.32
C SER A 131 -43.93 -24.04 -0.02
N SER A 132 -43.12 -25.01 0.41
CA SER A 132 -43.31 -25.73 1.67
C SER A 132 -42.31 -25.26 2.74
N THR A 133 -42.46 -24.03 3.21
CA THR A 133 -41.95 -23.68 4.54
C THR A 133 -43.05 -24.03 5.55
N PRO A 134 -42.89 -25.05 6.41
CA PRO A 134 -43.81 -25.23 7.51
C PRO A 134 -43.64 -24.03 8.43
N ARG A 135 -44.69 -23.21 8.56
CA ARG A 135 -44.79 -22.19 9.60
C ARG A 135 -44.73 -22.93 10.93
N ALA A 136 -43.55 -22.95 11.56
CA ALA A 136 -43.39 -23.40 12.94
C ALA A 136 -44.16 -22.42 13.85
N ARG A 137 -45.43 -22.76 14.08
CA ARG A 137 -46.31 -22.12 15.05
C ARG A 137 -45.87 -22.61 16.43
N TRP A 138 -44.91 -21.92 17.04
CA TRP A 138 -44.65 -22.08 18.46
C TRP A 138 -45.74 -21.34 19.23
N SER A 139 -46.71 -22.11 19.73
CA SER A 139 -47.73 -21.65 20.67
C SER A 139 -47.11 -21.65 22.06
N THR A 140 -46.83 -20.47 22.60
CA THR A 140 -46.60 -20.26 24.03
C THR A 140 -47.90 -20.50 24.77
N SER A 141 -47.95 -21.49 25.67
CA SER A 141 -48.89 -21.56 26.79
C SER A 141 -48.59 -22.77 27.68
N PHE A 142 -48.15 -22.46 28.91
CA PHE A 142 -48.17 -23.23 30.17
C PHE A 142 -47.35 -24.52 30.27
#